data_AF-A0A2V9JK03-F1
#
_entry.id   AF-A0A2V9JK03-F1
#
_cell.length_a   1.000
_cell.length_b   1.000
_cell.length_c   1.000
_cell.angle_alpha   90.00
_cell.angle_beta   90.00
_cell.angle_gamma   90.00
#
_symmetry.space_group_name_H-M   'P 1'
#
loop_
_entity.id
_entity.type
_entity.pdbx_description
1 polymer ?
#
loop_
_entity_poly.entity_id
_entity_poly.type
_entity_poly.pdbx_seq_one_letter_code
_entity_poly.pdbx_strand_id
1 'polypeptide(L)'
;TFDGEFIPKFEKAWAAKIGSRGCVMTPCGTHAVHMALELMGVGPGDEVIVSPFTYIATIDAVMLCYALPVFADSDVKTFQIDPDDIDHRITPHTRAILPVHILGAPANMD
;
A
#
# COMPACT_ATOMS: atom_id res chain seq x y z
N THR A 1 31.95 -7.18 11.36
CA THR A 1 30.91 -6.76 12.30
C THR A 1 29.63 -6.53 11.52
N PHE A 2 28.88 -7.61 11.31
CA PHE A 2 27.51 -7.63 10.78
C PHE A 2 26.68 -8.47 11.76
N ASP A 3 26.63 -8.01 12.99
CA ASP A 3 25.91 -8.61 14.12
C ASP A 3 24.38 -8.44 14.01
N GLY A 4 23.88 -7.75 12.97
CA GLY A 4 22.46 -7.64 12.65
C GLY A 4 21.67 -6.75 13.61
N GLU A 5 22.31 -6.18 14.64
CA GLU A 5 21.64 -5.44 15.71
C GLU A 5 20.97 -4.13 15.25
N PHE A 6 21.41 -3.57 14.12
CA PHE A 6 20.86 -2.31 13.61
C PHE A 6 19.41 -2.45 13.15
N ILE A 7 19.01 -3.61 12.62
CA ILE A 7 17.65 -3.83 12.13
C ILE A 7 16.64 -3.77 13.30
N PRO A 8 16.78 -4.58 14.37
CA PRO A 8 15.85 -4.50 15.51
C PRO A 8 15.83 -3.14 16.20
N LYS A 9 16.98 -2.44 16.27
CA LYS A 9 17.07 -1.09 16.83
C LYS A 9 16.29 -0.07 15.99
N PHE A 10 16.44 -0.13 14.67
CA PHE A 10 15.71 0.73 13.74
C PHE A 10 14.20 0.44 13.80
N GLU A 11 13.79 -0.83 13.71
CA GLU A 11 12.37 -1.22 13.75
C GLU A 11 11.69 -0.73 15.03
N LYS A 12 12.33 -0.91 16.18
CA LYS A 12 11.81 -0.41 17.46
C LYS A 12 11.70 1.11 17.50
N ALA A 13 12.73 1.82 17.05
CA ALA A 13 12.74 3.28 17.05
C ALA A 13 11.71 3.87 16.06
N TRP A 14 11.58 3.26 14.88
CA TRP A 14 10.67 3.71 13.84
C TRP A 14 9.21 3.48 14.26
N ALA A 15 8.88 2.29 14.78
CA ALA A 15 7.54 1.99 15.29
C ALA A 15 7.10 3.00 16.35
N ALA A 16 8.00 3.32 17.30
CA ALA A 16 7.73 4.32 18.32
C ALA A 16 7.52 5.73 17.74
N LYS A 17 8.29 6.10 16.71
CA LYS A 17 8.19 7.41 16.04
C LYS A 17 6.88 7.61 15.30
N ILE A 18 6.37 6.58 14.62
CA ILE A 18 5.12 6.66 13.84
C ILE A 18 3.88 6.25 14.64
N GLY A 19 4.06 5.79 15.89
CA GLY A 19 2.95 5.36 16.74
C GLY A 19 2.35 3.99 16.37
N SER A 20 3.08 3.13 15.64
CA SER A 20 2.61 1.80 15.26
C SER A 20 2.96 0.75 16.33
N ARG A 21 2.21 -0.36 16.36
CA ARG A 21 2.49 -1.50 17.26
C ARG A 21 3.81 -2.20 16.93
N GLY A 22 4.25 -2.11 15.67
CA GLY A 22 5.48 -2.74 15.18
C GLY A 22 5.91 -2.15 13.84
N CYS A 23 7.13 -2.48 13.45
CA CYS A 23 7.73 -2.12 12.17
C CYS A 23 8.57 -3.30 11.71
N VAL A 24 8.56 -3.57 10.41
CA VAL A 24 9.42 -4.57 9.76
C VAL A 24 10.19 -3.87 8.67
N MET A 25 11.51 -3.99 8.70
CA MET A 25 12.37 -3.44 7.67
C MET A 25 12.39 -4.36 6.45
N THR A 26 12.14 -3.79 5.27
CA THR A 26 12.21 -4.52 4.00
C THR A 26 13.31 -3.94 3.11
N PRO A 27 13.76 -4.66 2.05
CA PRO A 27 14.78 -4.16 1.14
C PRO A 27 14.37 -2.89 0.37
N CYS A 28 13.08 -2.71 0.09
CA CYS A 28 12.53 -1.52 -0.56
C CYS A 28 11.01 -1.39 -0.35
N GLY A 29 10.43 -0.27 -0.79
CA GLY A 29 9.00 0.01 -0.68
C GLY A 29 8.11 -1.00 -1.42
N THR A 30 8.51 -1.48 -2.60
CA THR A 30 7.76 -2.50 -3.34
C THR A 30 7.56 -3.77 -2.52
N HIS A 31 8.63 -4.26 -1.87
CA HIS A 31 8.55 -5.43 -0.99
C HIS A 31 7.75 -5.16 0.28
N ALA A 32 7.76 -3.93 0.79
CA ALA A 32 6.93 -3.57 1.95
C ALA A 32 5.44 -3.69 1.63
N VAL A 33 5.01 -3.14 0.49
CA VAL A 33 3.61 -3.21 0.05
C VAL A 33 3.24 -4.64 -0.31
N HIS A 34 4.07 -5.35 -1.07
CA HIS A 34 3.84 -6.75 -1.44
C HIS A 34 3.64 -7.64 -0.20
N MET A 35 4.57 -7.57 0.76
CA MET A 35 4.47 -8.32 2.02
C MET A 35 3.20 -7.96 2.82
N ALA A 36 2.81 -6.68 2.82
CA ALA A 36 1.58 -6.26 3.50
C ALA A 36 0.32 -6.86 2.84
N LEU A 37 0.25 -6.87 1.50
CA LEU A 37 -0.85 -7.47 0.76
C LEU A 37 -0.92 -8.99 0.99
N GLU A 38 0.20 -9.70 0.92
CA GLU A 38 0.27 -11.14 1.20
C GLU A 38 -0.19 -11.46 2.64
N LEU A 39 0.24 -10.67 3.64
CA LEU A 39 -0.18 -10.85 5.04
C LEU A 39 -1.68 -10.57 5.26
N MET A 40 -2.30 -9.75 4.42
CA MET A 40 -3.76 -9.54 4.39
C MET A 40 -4.51 -10.65 3.63
N GLY A 41 -3.77 -11.61 3.05
CA GLY A 41 -4.30 -12.73 2.29
C GLY A 41 -4.78 -12.36 0.90
N VAL A 42 -4.26 -11.28 0.31
CA VAL A 42 -4.50 -10.93 -1.10
C VAL A 42 -3.84 -11.98 -1.99
N GLY A 43 -4.57 -12.49 -2.98
CA GLY A 43 -4.08 -13.53 -3.88
C GLY A 43 -4.82 -13.62 -5.22
N PRO A 44 -4.66 -14.74 -5.94
CA PRO A 44 -5.34 -14.97 -7.20
C PRO A 44 -6.87 -14.85 -7.10
N GLY A 45 -7.46 -14.06 -7.99
CA GLY A 45 -8.92 -13.82 -8.02
C GLY A 45 -9.40 -12.67 -7.14
N ASP A 46 -8.50 -12.06 -6.37
CA ASP A 46 -8.79 -10.82 -5.64
C ASP A 46 -8.54 -9.59 -6.50
N GLU A 47 -9.26 -8.52 -6.17
CA GLU A 47 -9.08 -7.18 -6.72
C GLU A 47 -8.52 -6.24 -5.64
N VAL A 48 -7.56 -5.41 -6.03
CA VAL A 48 -7.03 -4.32 -5.18
C VAL A 48 -7.27 -2.99 -5.86
N ILE A 49 -8.03 -2.11 -5.22
CA ILE A 49 -8.34 -0.79 -5.75
C ILE A 49 -7.14 0.14 -5.53
N VAL A 50 -6.68 0.80 -6.59
CA VAL A 50 -5.53 1.72 -6.62
C VAL A 50 -5.86 2.95 -7.48
N SER A 51 -5.08 4.02 -7.33
CA SER A 51 -5.13 5.18 -8.24
C SER A 51 -4.27 4.94 -9.49
N PRO A 52 -4.68 5.39 -10.69
CA PRO A 52 -3.83 5.39 -11.89
C PRO A 52 -2.69 6.40 -11.79
N PHE A 53 -2.84 7.44 -10.95
CA PHE A 53 -1.80 8.43 -10.68
C PHE A 53 -0.97 8.01 -9.46
N THR A 54 -0.09 7.03 -9.67
CA THR A 54 0.82 6.50 -8.66
C THR A 54 2.20 6.17 -9.25
N TYR A 55 3.14 5.71 -8.41
CA TYR A 55 4.35 5.06 -8.87
C TYR A 55 4.09 3.58 -9.18
N ILE A 56 4.71 3.07 -10.26
CA ILE A 56 4.46 1.71 -10.78
C ILE A 56 4.62 0.60 -9.74
N ALA A 57 5.49 0.78 -8.74
CA ALA A 57 5.68 -0.19 -7.66
C ALA A 57 4.40 -0.54 -6.88
N THR A 58 3.42 0.38 -6.81
CA THR A 58 2.11 0.11 -6.20
C THR A 58 1.37 -0.99 -6.97
N ILE A 59 1.40 -0.90 -8.31
CA ILE A 59 0.76 -1.87 -9.20
C ILE A 59 1.55 -3.17 -9.20
N ASP A 60 2.88 -3.09 -9.28
CA ASP A 60 3.75 -4.28 -9.23
C ASP A 60 3.52 -5.10 -7.96
N ALA A 61 3.34 -4.44 -6.81
CA ALA A 61 3.07 -5.14 -5.55
C ALA A 61 1.75 -5.94 -5.58
N VAL A 62 0.71 -5.41 -6.22
CA VAL A 62 -0.57 -6.13 -6.42
C VAL A 62 -0.38 -7.31 -7.37
N MET A 63 0.33 -7.08 -8.48
CA MET A 63 0.58 -8.10 -9.49
C MET A 63 1.49 -9.23 -8.98
N LEU A 64 2.43 -8.95 -8.07
CA LEU A 64 3.26 -9.95 -7.41
C LEU A 64 2.44 -10.89 -6.51
N CYS A 65 1.32 -10.42 -5.96
CA CYS A 65 0.34 -11.28 -5.27
C CYS A 65 -0.56 -12.06 -6.24
N TYR A 66 -0.39 -11.91 -7.56
CA TYR A 66 -1.29 -12.44 -8.60
C TYR A 66 -2.74 -11.93 -8.52
N ALA A 67 -2.95 -10.78 -7.87
CA ALA A 67 -4.24 -10.10 -7.79
C ALA A 67 -4.43 -9.10 -8.95
N LEU A 68 -5.66 -8.64 -9.17
CA LEU A 68 -6.01 -7.68 -10.21
C LEU A 68 -6.01 -6.25 -9.66
N PRO A 69 -5.18 -5.32 -10.18
CA PRO A 69 -5.32 -3.90 -9.88
C PRO A 69 -6.58 -3.33 -10.55
N VAL A 70 -7.45 -2.72 -9.76
CA VAL A 70 -8.64 -2.00 -10.23
C VAL A 70 -8.42 -0.51 -10.02
N PHE A 71 -8.56 0.28 -11.09
CA PHE A 71 -8.28 1.72 -11.02
C PHE A 71 -9.53 2.50 -10.63
N ALA A 72 -9.43 3.26 -9.53
CA ALA A 72 -10.32 4.37 -9.22
C ALA A 72 -9.63 5.69 -9.61
N ASP A 73 -10.37 6.65 -10.16
CA ASP A 73 -9.82 7.91 -10.65
C ASP A 73 -9.15 8.74 -9.54
N SER A 74 -8.43 9.78 -9.93
CA SER A 74 -7.74 10.68 -9.01
C SER A 74 -8.39 12.07 -9.01
N ASP A 75 -8.58 12.65 -7.84
CA ASP A 75 -9.05 14.01 -7.71
C ASP A 75 -8.00 14.98 -8.28
N VAL A 76 -8.37 15.72 -9.33
CA VAL A 76 -7.49 16.67 -10.02
C VAL A 76 -6.97 17.81 -9.14
N LYS A 77 -7.61 18.09 -7.99
CA LYS A 77 -7.18 19.13 -7.06
C LYS A 77 -6.12 18.64 -6.09
N THR A 78 -6.24 17.41 -5.61
CA THR A 78 -5.36 16.84 -4.58
C THR A 78 -4.34 15.85 -5.15
N PHE A 79 -4.58 15.36 -6.37
CA PHE A 79 -3.90 14.26 -7.04
C PHE A 79 -4.00 12.92 -6.32
N GLN A 80 -4.82 12.81 -5.26
CA GLN A 80 -5.02 11.57 -4.52
C GLN A 80 -6.16 10.76 -5.16
N ILE A 81 -6.27 9.49 -4.78
CA ILE A 81 -7.40 8.65 -5.18
C ILE A 81 -8.72 9.30 -4.77
N ASP A 82 -9.71 9.32 -5.68
CA ASP A 82 -11.03 9.88 -5.43
C ASP A 82 -11.89 8.89 -4.61
N PRO A 83 -12.26 9.23 -3.35
CA PRO A 83 -13.08 8.35 -2.52
C PRO A 83 -14.44 8.02 -3.14
N ASP A 84 -15.04 8.96 -3.88
CA ASP A 84 -16.36 8.76 -4.48
C ASP A 84 -16.29 7.75 -5.64
N ASP A 85 -15.19 7.76 -6.43
CA ASP A 85 -15.01 6.76 -7.49
C ASP A 85 -14.69 5.37 -6.93
N ILE A 86 -14.03 5.26 -5.76
CA ILE A 86 -13.74 3.97 -5.10
C ILE A 86 -15.02 3.16 -4.89
N ASP A 87 -16.08 3.78 -4.38
CA ASP A 87 -17.37 3.12 -4.10
C ASP A 87 -17.95 2.45 -5.35
N HIS A 88 -17.73 3.03 -6.53
CA HIS A 88 -18.17 2.50 -7.81
C HIS A 88 -17.29 1.35 -8.34
N ARG A 89 -16.10 1.15 -7.77
CA ARG A 89 -15.16 0.07 -8.15
C ARG A 89 -15.25 -1.16 -7.27
N ILE A 90 -15.92 -1.09 -6.12
CA ILE A 90 -16.04 -2.23 -5.20
C ILE A 90 -16.89 -3.33 -5.84
N THR A 91 -16.35 -4.54 -5.85
CA THR A 91 -17.01 -5.77 -6.31
C THR A 91 -16.95 -6.84 -5.22
N PRO A 92 -17.64 -7.99 -5.39
CA PRO A 92 -17.46 -9.15 -4.50
C PRO A 92 -16.02 -9.69 -4.43
N HIS A 93 -15.15 -9.33 -5.38
CA HIS A 93 -13.74 -9.74 -5.43
C HIS A 93 -12.80 -8.70 -4.82
N THR A 94 -13.29 -7.51 -4.44
CA THR A 94 -12.45 -6.47 -3.84
C THR A 94 -11.96 -6.89 -2.46
N ARG A 95 -10.64 -7.03 -2.33
CA ARG A 95 -9.98 -7.47 -1.10
C ARG A 95 -9.34 -6.33 -0.32
N ALA A 96 -8.84 -5.31 -1.02
CA ALA A 96 -8.19 -4.16 -0.40
C ALA A 96 -8.35 -2.89 -1.23
N ILE A 97 -8.25 -1.74 -0.56
CA ILE A 97 -8.05 -0.43 -1.17
C ILE A 97 -6.66 0.02 -0.75
N LEU A 98 -5.82 0.42 -1.71
CA LEU A 98 -4.43 0.80 -1.49
C LEU A 98 -4.24 2.28 -1.87
N PRO A 99 -4.63 3.22 -0.98
CA PRO A 99 -4.43 4.64 -1.22
C PRO A 99 -2.93 4.98 -1.18
N VAL A 100 -2.51 5.88 -2.06
CA VAL A 100 -1.13 6.37 -2.14
C VAL A 100 -1.13 7.83 -1.79
N HIS A 101 -0.28 8.20 -0.83
CA HIS A 101 -0.05 9.60 -0.42
C HIS A 101 0.94 10.25 -1.39
N ILE A 102 0.47 10.54 -2.61
CA ILE A 102 1.34 10.98 -3.70
C ILE A 102 1.85 12.41 -3.41
N LEU A 103 3.10 12.68 -3.80
CA LEU A 103 3.79 13.97 -3.58
C LEU A 103 3.91 14.40 -2.11
N GLY A 104 3.74 13.47 -1.16
CA GLY A 104 3.83 13.76 0.28
C GLY A 104 2.57 14.37 0.87
N ALA A 105 1.49 14.48 0.10
CA ALA A 105 0.17 14.86 0.59
C ALA A 105 -0.63 13.60 0.95
N PRO A 106 -1.34 13.56 2.09
CA PRO A 106 -2.17 12.43 2.45
C PRO A 106 -3.40 12.34 1.53
N ALA A 107 -3.83 11.11 1.26
CA ALA A 107 -5.14 10.84 0.68
C ALA A 107 -6.22 11.15 1.73
N ASN A 108 -7.46 11.40 1.30
CA ASN A 108 -8.56 11.47 2.24
C ASN A 108 -8.81 10.08 2.85
N MET A 109 -8.62 9.93 4.15
CA MET A 109 -8.71 8.65 4.86
C MET A 109 -9.97 8.53 5.74
N ASP A 110 -10.79 9.59 5.79
CA ASP A 110 -12.04 9.69 6.54
C ASP A 110 -13.23 9.76 5.56
#